data_AF-A0A3P9NHU8-F1
#
_entry.id   AF-A0A3P9NHU8-F1
#
_cell.length_a   1.000
_cell.length_b   1.000
_cell.length_c   1.000
_cell.angle_alpha   90.00
_cell.angle_beta   90.00
_cell.angle_gamma   90.00
#
_symmetry.space_group_name_H-M   'P 1'
#
loop_
_entity.id
_entity.type
_entity.pdbx_description
1 polymer ?
#
loop_
_entity_poly.entity_id
_entity_poly.type
_entity_poly.pdbx_seq_one_letter_code
_entity_poly.pdbx_strand_id
1 'polypeptide(L)'
;MDSSDRIIFSSSPPGERRHQSTRISLVDMQWKLGMAVSSDTCRSLNSPYVSLLLKIVEPSGQICQRAFEMTIPQFQNFHKQFKEMAAIMETV
;
A
#
# COMPACT_ATOMS: atom_id res chain seq x y z
N MET A 1 34.65 -13.52 -11.79
CA MET A 1 34.14 -13.38 -10.41
C MET A 1 33.14 -12.24 -10.45
N ASP A 2 31.82 -12.41 -10.50
CA ASP A 2 30.89 -13.53 -10.43
C ASP A 2 29.62 -13.01 -11.14
N SER A 3 29.29 -13.51 -12.33
CA SER A 3 28.20 -14.46 -12.60
C SER A 3 26.88 -14.20 -11.85
N SER A 4 25.80 -14.15 -12.63
CA SER A 4 24.43 -14.48 -12.23
C SER A 4 23.53 -13.35 -11.71
N ASP A 5 23.02 -12.54 -12.64
CA ASP A 5 21.63 -12.07 -12.57
C ASP A 5 20.93 -12.34 -13.91
N ARG A 6 20.99 -13.61 -14.33
CA ARG A 6 19.97 -14.17 -15.20
C ARG A 6 18.76 -14.40 -14.31
N ILE A 7 17.72 -13.59 -14.47
CA ILE A 7 16.38 -13.94 -14.03
C ILE A 7 15.99 -15.21 -14.81
N ILE A 8 16.29 -16.36 -14.22
CA ILE A 8 15.73 -17.63 -14.64
C ILE A 8 14.29 -17.59 -14.16
N PHE A 9 13.37 -17.21 -15.06
CA PHE A 9 11.99 -17.68 -14.95
C PHE A 9 12.05 -19.20 -15.04
N SER A 10 12.16 -19.88 -13.90
CA SER A 10 11.98 -21.32 -13.85
C SER A 10 10.52 -21.58 -14.21
N SER A 11 10.28 -21.91 -15.47
CA SER A 11 8.98 -22.36 -15.94
C SER A 11 8.66 -23.67 -15.25
N SER A 12 7.71 -23.66 -14.31
CA SER A 12 7.14 -24.87 -13.73
C SER A 12 6.57 -25.76 -14.85
N PRO A 13 6.68 -27.10 -14.74
CA PRO A 13 6.21 -28.03 -15.77
C PRO A 13 4.69 -27.89 -16.01
N PRO A 14 4.22 -28.16 -17.25
CA PRO A 14 2.82 -27.97 -17.61
C PRO A 14 1.98 -29.11 -17.01
N GLY A 15 1.33 -28.85 -15.88
CA GLY A 15 0.44 -29.84 -15.26
C GLY A 15 -0.28 -29.37 -13.99
N GLU A 16 0.27 -28.41 -13.25
CA GLU A 16 -0.33 -27.98 -11.98
C GLU A 16 -0.35 -26.44 -11.89
N ARG A 17 -1.15 -25.77 -12.74
CA ARG A 17 -1.50 -24.36 -12.52
C ARG A 17 -2.56 -24.28 -11.41
N ARG A 18 -2.17 -24.62 -10.18
CA ARG A 18 -2.85 -24.04 -9.02
C ARG A 18 -2.58 -22.55 -9.13
N HIS A 19 -3.63 -21.74 -9.22
CA HIS A 19 -3.53 -20.29 -9.12
C HIS A 19 -2.74 -19.95 -7.86
N GLN A 20 -1.42 -19.78 -7.97
CA GLN A 20 -0.60 -19.33 -6.87
C GLN A 20 -1.01 -17.89 -6.68
N SER A 21 -1.91 -17.69 -5.73
CA SER A 21 -2.59 -16.43 -5.52
C SER A 21 -1.53 -15.40 -5.16
N THR A 22 -1.16 -14.54 -6.11
CA THR A 22 -0.30 -13.38 -5.87
C THR A 22 -1.10 -12.31 -5.13
N ARG A 23 -1.71 -12.69 -4.01
CA ARG A 23 -2.53 -11.83 -3.17
C ARG A 23 -1.65 -11.16 -2.14
N ILE A 24 -1.72 -9.83 -2.12
CA ILE A 24 -1.26 -9.02 -1.00
C ILE A 24 -2.42 -8.91 -0.03
N SER A 25 -2.17 -9.11 1.26
CA SER A 25 -3.18 -8.97 2.31
C SER A 25 -2.86 -7.78 3.20
N LEU A 26 -3.80 -6.85 3.32
CA LEU A 26 -3.75 -5.80 4.34
C LEU A 26 -4.07 -6.44 5.69
N VAL A 27 -3.15 -6.35 6.65
CA VAL A 27 -3.33 -6.95 7.99
C VAL A 27 -3.46 -5.93 9.11
N ASP A 28 -3.00 -4.70 8.89
CA ASP A 28 -3.19 -3.58 9.82
C ASP A 28 -3.19 -2.24 9.05
N MET A 29 -3.95 -1.28 9.56
CA MET A 29 -4.00 0.09 9.06
C MET A 29 -4.04 1.04 10.25
N GLN A 30 -2.97 1.80 10.41
CA GLN A 30 -2.88 2.86 11.41
C GLN A 30 -2.91 4.21 10.72
N TRP A 31 -3.45 5.21 11.39
CA TRP A 31 -3.52 6.57 10.86
C TRP A 31 -3.27 7.61 11.93
N LYS A 32 -2.83 8.79 11.50
CA LYS A 32 -2.70 9.98 12.35
C LYS A 32 -3.09 11.24 11.58
N LEU A 33 -3.68 12.21 12.26
CA LEU A 33 -3.85 13.57 11.77
C LEU A 33 -2.70 14.42 12.30
N GLY A 34 -1.93 15.03 11.40
CA GLY A 34 -0.79 15.88 11.70
C GLY A 34 -0.93 17.27 11.12
N MET A 35 -0.01 18.16 11.50
CA MET A 35 0.15 19.50 10.96
C MET A 35 1.58 19.64 10.46
N ALA A 36 1.77 20.02 9.20
CA ALA A 36 3.10 20.29 8.69
C ALA A 36 3.58 21.63 9.24
N VAL A 37 4.75 21.66 9.91
CA VAL A 37 5.37 22.88 10.46
C VAL A 37 6.60 23.28 9.66
N SER A 38 7.05 24.52 9.86
CA SER A 38 7.95 25.24 8.96
C SER A 38 9.26 24.55 8.56
N SER A 39 9.60 24.62 7.25
CA SER A 39 10.97 24.48 6.75
C SER A 39 11.31 25.64 5.80
N ASP A 40 12.59 25.95 5.66
CA ASP A 40 13.12 27.05 4.84
C ASP A 40 12.73 26.94 3.35
N THR A 41 12.24 25.77 2.92
CA THR A 41 11.84 25.42 1.55
C THR A 41 10.33 25.18 1.36
N CYS A 42 9.52 25.17 2.42
CA CYS A 42 8.09 24.91 2.33
C CYS A 42 7.32 26.08 2.94
N ARG A 43 6.43 26.74 2.19
CA ARG A 43 5.66 27.92 2.68
C ARG A 43 4.27 27.57 3.23
N SER A 44 3.88 26.29 3.17
CA SER A 44 2.53 25.77 3.49
C SER A 44 2.40 25.24 4.93
N LEU A 45 2.97 25.97 5.88
CA LEU A 45 3.45 25.44 7.17
C LEU A 45 2.43 25.42 8.30
N ASN A 46 1.15 25.39 7.93
CA ASN A 46 0.01 25.24 8.82
C ASN A 46 -1.11 24.47 8.12
N SER A 47 -0.75 23.49 7.29
CA SER A 47 -1.73 22.66 6.59
C SER A 47 -1.85 21.31 7.28
N PRO A 48 -3.07 20.92 7.71
CA PRO A 48 -3.29 19.60 8.25
C PRO A 48 -3.13 18.53 7.16
N TYR A 49 -2.67 17.36 7.56
CA TYR A 49 -2.51 16.21 6.68
C TYR A 49 -2.78 14.92 7.44
N VAL A 50 -3.15 13.88 6.72
CA VAL A 50 -3.33 12.53 7.26
C VAL A 50 -2.15 11.67 6.85
N SER A 51 -1.48 11.02 7.79
CA SER A 51 -0.56 9.92 7.48
C SER A 51 -1.26 8.59 7.70
N LEU A 52 -1.05 7.64 6.78
CA LEU A 52 -1.42 6.24 6.91
C LEU A 52 -0.17 5.38 6.98
N LEU A 53 -0.20 4.36 7.84
CA LEU A 53 0.77 3.28 7.89
C LEU A 53 0.02 1.97 7.67
N LEU A 54 0.33 1.31 6.56
CA LEU A 54 -0.25 0.02 6.20
C LEU A 54 0.74 -1.09 6.53
N LYS A 55 0.27 -2.14 7.21
CA LYS A 55 0.99 -3.39 7.35
C LYS A 55 0.38 -4.40 6.37
N ILE A 56 1.22 -4.95 5.51
CA ILE A 56 0.82 -5.89 4.47
C ILE A 56 1.61 -7.19 4.58
N VAL A 57 0.99 -8.30 4.19
CA VAL A 57 1.68 -9.58 3.93
C VAL A 57 1.81 -9.71 2.43
N GLU A 58 3.04 -9.81 1.94
CA GLU A 58 3.35 -10.04 0.53
C GLU A 58 3.16 -11.53 0.15
N PRO A 59 3.04 -11.86 -1.15
CA PRO A 59 2.88 -13.25 -1.58
C PRO A 59 4.01 -14.20 -1.14
N SER A 60 5.19 -13.66 -0.83
CA SER A 60 6.34 -14.38 -0.26
C SER A 60 6.13 -14.80 1.20
N GLY A 61 5.06 -14.32 1.86
CA GLY A 61 4.83 -14.45 3.29
C GLY A 61 5.55 -13.37 4.12
N GLN A 62 6.32 -12.49 3.51
CA GLN A 62 6.99 -11.40 4.23
C GLN A 62 5.99 -10.33 4.67
N ILE A 63 6.19 -9.82 5.89
CA ILE A 63 5.43 -8.68 6.40
C ILE A 63 6.19 -7.40 6.05
N CYS A 64 5.50 -6.50 5.35
CA CYS A 64 6.04 -5.22 4.93
C CYS A 64 5.18 -4.07 5.49
N GLN A 65 5.81 -2.91 5.68
CA GLN A 65 5.12 -1.67 6.00
C GLN A 65 5.24 -0.68 4.84
N ARG A 66 4.15 0.06 4.59
CA ARG A 66 4.08 1.14 3.60
C ARG A 66 3.41 2.35 4.23
N ALA A 67 4.01 3.51 4.09
CA ALA A 67 3.48 4.75 4.65
C ALA A 67 3.26 5.78 3.53
N PHE A 68 2.23 6.59 3.67
CA PHE A 68 1.98 7.73 2.79
C PHE A 68 1.20 8.82 3.51
N GLU A 69 1.29 10.03 2.97
CA GLU A 69 0.64 11.23 3.51
C GLU A 69 -0.28 11.84 2.45
N MET A 70 -1.38 12.42 2.91
CA MET A 70 -2.36 13.09 2.07
C MET A 70 -2.78 14.40 2.71
N THR A 71 -2.97 15.41 1.87
CA THR A 71 -3.72 16.62 2.26
C THR A 71 -5.16 16.25 2.62
N ILE A 72 -5.85 17.12 3.37
CA ILE A 72 -7.25 16.88 3.74
C ILE A 72 -8.17 16.66 2.52
N PRO A 73 -8.09 17.45 1.43
CA PRO A 73 -8.92 17.18 0.24
C PRO A 73 -8.62 15.82 -0.41
N GLN A 74 -7.36 15.41 -0.46
CA GLN A 74 -6.98 14.09 -0.98
C GLN A 74 -7.54 12.96 -0.11
N PHE A 75 -7.49 13.10 1.22
CA PHE A 75 -8.06 12.13 2.15
C PHE A 75 -9.59 12.04 2.02
N GLN A 76 -10.29 13.15 1.82
CA GLN A 76 -11.74 13.16 1.59
C GLN A 76 -12.11 12.37 0.33
N ASN A 77 -11.35 12.54 -0.76
CA ASN A 77 -11.54 11.76 -1.99
C ASN A 77 -11.21 10.27 -1.77
N PHE A 78 -10.10 9.96 -1.10
CA PHE A 78 -9.73 8.59 -0.75
C PHE A 78 -10.83 7.90 0.06
N HIS A 79 -11.37 8.56 1.08
CA HIS A 79 -12.46 8.04 1.91
C HIS A 79 -13.73 7.74 1.10
N LYS A 80 -14.06 8.58 0.11
CA LYS A 80 -15.18 8.32 -0.80
C LYS A 80 -14.97 7.03 -1.60
N GLN A 81 -13.80 6.88 -2.21
CA GLN A 81 -13.44 5.67 -2.97
C GLN A 81 -13.41 4.43 -2.07
N PHE A 82 -12.93 4.58 -0.83
CA PHE A 82 -12.89 3.48 0.13
C PHE A 82 -14.30 3.00 0.52
N LYS A 83 -15.27 3.90 0.65
CA LYS A 83 -16.69 3.54 0.86
C LYS A 83 -17.28 2.81 -0.34
N GLU A 84 -16.98 3.27 -1.55
CA GLU A 84 -17.42 2.59 -2.78
C GLU A 84 -16.84 1.17 -2.84
N MET A 85 -15.56 1.00 -2.52
CA MET A 85 -14.91 -0.32 -2.44
C MET A 85 -15.55 -1.21 -1.36
N ALA A 86 -15.83 -0.66 -0.17
CA ALA A 86 -16.47 -1.40 0.92
C ALA A 86 -17.88 -1.89 0.51
N ALA A 87 -18.68 -1.04 -0.13
CA ALA A 87 -20.00 -1.42 -0.63
C ALA A 87 -19.93 -2.57 -1.64
N ILE A 88 -18.94 -2.57 -2.54
CA ILE A 88 -18.73 -3.68 -3.48
C ILE A 88 -18.35 -4.96 -2.74
N MET A 89 -17.49 -4.87 -1.71
CA MET A 89 -17.08 -6.02 -0.90
C MET A 89 -18.21 -6.63 -0.07
N GLU A 90 -19.23 -5.85 0.31
CA GLU A 90 -20.41 -6.35 1.04
C GLU A 90 -21.39 -7.12 0.14
N THR A 91 -21.29 -6.97 -1.19
CA THR A 91 -22.24 -7.57 -2.15
C THR A 91 -21.90 -9.01 -2.59
N VAL A 92 -21.00 -9.70 -1.89
CA VAL A 92 -20.59 -11.10 -2.16
C VAL A 92 -20.94 -12.06 -1.05
#